data_AF-A0A7R9IP67-F1
#
_entry.id   AF-A0A7R9IP67-F1
#
_cell.length_a   1.000
_cell.length_b   1.000
_cell.length_c   1.000
_cell.angle_alpha   90.00
_cell.angle_beta   90.00
_cell.angle_gamma   90.00
#
_symmetry.space_group_name_H-M   'P 1'
#
loop_
_entity.id
_entity.type
_entity.pdbx_description
1 polymer ?
#
loop_
_entity_poly.entity_id
_entity_poly.type
_entity_poly.pdbx_seq_one_letter_code
_entity_poly.pdbx_strand_id
1 'polypeptide(L)'
;DVLEFWLDKGVSGFQLGGVDYLLEDINLTNESHGSEPGFTHDQYGFYNHYQTTNQPGLPGLLQHWKEVVVNHTGDGLFTAVRTTTSDLIVDKSVPVLELSQNIHLLSRLGRGFEAQQLNDVVQTWINQTTNTTRPVWQYHQGFSESDPWLPLAQGAEFLSVAAQNEAEESHLKVYRELAELRTSQSVMFGSLDLAVINSSVINSSVFAFTRVKSGNPGYIVAFNPSANNVTVDLTTLDNVSGELTVHLHSTGFKPKKSKVSSNGVSLSPLGALVLTYVPNKE
;
A
#
# COMPACT_ATOMS: atom_id res chain seq x y z
N ASP A 1 -5.49 22.64 23.29
CA ASP A 1 -6.34 23.65 22.62
C ASP A 1 -6.82 23.26 21.22
N VAL A 2 -6.03 23.38 20.14
CA VAL A 2 -6.55 23.14 18.77
C VAL A 2 -6.91 21.68 18.49
N LEU A 3 -6.06 20.73 18.91
CA LEU A 3 -6.34 19.29 18.75
C LEU A 3 -7.61 18.92 19.52
N GLU A 4 -7.70 19.30 20.78
CA GLU A 4 -8.85 19.04 21.66
C GLU A 4 -10.14 19.62 21.09
N PHE A 5 -10.11 20.85 20.56
CA PHE A 5 -11.28 21.45 19.91
C PHE A 5 -11.87 20.55 18.81
N TRP A 6 -11.04 19.97 17.96
CA TRP A 6 -11.50 19.10 16.88
C TRP A 6 -11.94 17.72 17.39
N LEU A 7 -11.26 17.19 18.39
CA LEU A 7 -11.65 15.94 19.05
C LEU A 7 -13.02 16.09 19.75
N ASP A 8 -13.28 17.22 20.40
CA ASP A 8 -14.58 17.56 21.00
C ASP A 8 -15.71 17.65 19.96
N LYS A 9 -15.37 17.90 18.69
CA LYS A 9 -16.32 17.87 17.55
C LYS A 9 -16.50 16.47 16.95
N GLY A 10 -15.83 15.45 17.48
CA GLY A 10 -15.96 14.06 17.06
C GLY A 10 -14.94 13.60 16.01
N VAL A 11 -13.85 14.36 15.77
CA VAL A 11 -12.74 13.87 14.94
C VAL A 11 -12.08 12.67 15.63
N SER A 12 -11.90 11.57 14.89
CA SER A 12 -11.38 10.30 15.45
C SER A 12 -9.85 10.17 15.41
N GLY A 13 -9.13 11.17 14.92
CA GLY A 13 -7.67 11.13 14.79
C GLY A 13 -7.14 12.18 13.82
N PHE A 14 -5.81 12.25 13.71
CA PHE A 14 -5.10 13.24 12.88
C PHE A 14 -4.02 12.61 12.01
N GLN A 15 -3.90 13.15 10.80
CA GLN A 15 -2.75 12.98 9.93
C GLN A 15 -2.09 14.36 9.75
N LEU A 16 -0.86 14.49 10.25
CA LEU A 16 -0.11 15.74 10.29
C LEU A 16 0.71 15.96 9.01
N GLY A 17 0.63 17.13 8.40
CA GLY A 17 1.47 17.51 7.27
C GLY A 17 2.71 18.29 7.72
N GLY A 18 3.87 18.01 7.13
CA GLY A 18 5.08 18.83 7.30
C GLY A 18 5.70 18.75 8.69
N VAL A 19 5.57 17.62 9.39
CA VAL A 19 6.08 17.46 10.76
C VAL A 19 7.60 17.62 10.86
N ASP A 20 8.31 17.27 9.79
CA ASP A 20 9.77 17.35 9.70
C ASP A 20 10.29 18.80 9.88
N TYR A 21 9.42 19.80 9.68
CA TYR A 21 9.72 21.24 9.71
C TYR A 21 9.23 21.96 10.98
N LEU A 22 8.79 21.23 12.02
CA LEU A 22 8.21 21.87 13.21
C LEU A 22 9.22 22.56 14.12
N LEU A 23 10.49 22.21 13.99
CA LEU A 23 11.57 22.68 14.85
C LEU A 23 12.81 22.97 14.00
N GLU A 24 13.55 24.00 14.39
CA GLU A 24 14.82 24.40 13.80
C GLU A 24 15.91 24.59 14.87
N ASP A 25 17.18 24.68 14.43
CA ASP A 25 18.31 24.96 15.31
C ASP A 25 18.19 26.34 15.96
N ILE A 26 18.12 26.35 17.29
CA ILE A 26 18.02 27.58 18.09
C ILE A 26 19.24 28.49 17.93
N ASN A 27 20.40 27.94 17.56
CA ASN A 27 21.61 28.74 17.36
C ASN A 27 21.66 29.40 15.99
N LEU A 28 20.69 29.11 15.11
CA LEU A 28 20.62 29.62 13.74
C LEU A 28 21.92 29.34 12.97
N THR A 29 22.49 28.15 13.15
CA THR A 29 23.70 27.73 12.45
C THR A 29 23.42 27.64 10.95
N ASN A 30 24.40 28.03 10.12
CA ASN A 30 24.27 27.92 8.68
C ASN A 30 24.24 26.44 8.24
N GLU A 31 23.33 26.13 7.32
CA GLU A 31 23.28 24.83 6.67
C GLU A 31 24.53 24.55 5.84
N SER A 32 24.92 23.28 5.79
CA SER A 32 25.97 22.81 4.88
C SER A 32 25.41 22.63 3.46
N HIS A 33 26.23 22.83 2.43
CA HIS A 33 25.82 22.49 1.06
C HIS A 33 25.86 20.97 0.85
N GLY A 34 24.90 20.47 0.09
CA GLY A 34 24.82 19.08 -0.33
C GLY A 34 25.74 18.74 -1.50
N SER A 35 25.64 17.49 -1.94
CA SER A 35 26.38 16.94 -3.08
C SER A 35 25.47 16.64 -4.27
N GLU A 36 24.18 17.01 -4.21
CA GLU A 36 23.21 16.68 -5.24
C GLU A 36 23.47 17.46 -6.54
N PRO A 37 23.77 16.77 -7.67
CA PRO A 37 24.02 17.45 -8.93
C PRO A 37 22.75 18.13 -9.45
N GLY A 38 22.91 19.33 -10.03
CA GLY A 38 21.82 20.04 -10.72
C GLY A 38 21.15 21.13 -9.89
N PHE A 39 21.57 21.36 -8.65
CA PHE A 39 21.08 22.47 -7.82
C PHE A 39 22.08 23.63 -7.71
N THR A 40 21.58 24.85 -7.74
CA THR A 40 22.31 26.10 -7.46
C THR A 40 21.99 26.64 -6.07
N HIS A 41 22.84 27.52 -5.54
CA HIS A 41 22.76 28.04 -4.15
C HIS A 41 21.44 28.72 -3.76
N ASP A 42 20.58 29.06 -4.71
CA ASP A 42 19.23 29.62 -4.50
C ASP A 42 18.12 28.54 -4.48
N GLN A 43 18.47 27.28 -4.65
CA GLN A 43 17.52 26.17 -4.75
C GLN A 43 17.57 25.28 -3.51
N TYR A 44 16.39 24.83 -3.07
CA TYR A 44 16.22 24.03 -1.85
C TYR A 44 17.10 22.77 -1.83
N GLY A 45 17.27 22.09 -2.96
CA GLY A 45 18.09 20.87 -3.08
C GLY A 45 19.62 21.12 -2.97
N PHE A 46 20.07 22.37 -2.93
CA PHE A 46 21.48 22.69 -2.78
C PHE A 46 22.01 22.48 -1.36
N TYR A 47 21.16 22.53 -0.34
CA TYR A 47 21.55 22.45 1.06
C TYR A 47 21.19 21.10 1.68
N ASN A 48 22.01 20.62 2.61
CA ASN A 48 21.62 19.55 3.53
C ASN A 48 20.86 20.21 4.68
N HIS A 49 19.59 19.87 4.88
CA HIS A 49 18.67 20.54 5.82
C HIS A 49 18.80 20.02 7.26
N TYR A 50 20.02 19.92 7.79
CA TYR A 50 20.28 19.35 9.11
C TYR A 50 19.87 20.29 10.26
N GLN A 51 19.82 21.60 10.02
CA GLN A 51 19.46 22.61 11.02
C GLN A 51 17.97 22.98 10.94
N THR A 52 17.31 22.71 9.82
CA THR A 52 15.92 23.14 9.56
C THR A 52 14.92 22.00 9.42
N THR A 53 15.37 20.74 9.50
CA THR A 53 14.46 19.58 9.53
C THR A 53 14.86 18.57 10.60
N ASN A 54 13.90 17.73 11.02
CA ASN A 54 14.11 16.55 11.86
C ASN A 54 14.92 16.80 13.15
N GLN A 55 14.67 17.93 13.82
CA GLN A 55 15.42 18.28 15.02
C GLN A 55 15.18 17.28 16.17
N PRO A 56 16.16 17.06 17.06
CA PRO A 56 16.07 16.01 18.10
C PRO A 56 14.86 16.11 19.06
N GLY A 57 14.25 17.29 19.21
CA GLY A 57 13.05 17.48 20.03
C GLY A 57 11.75 17.03 19.39
N LEU A 58 11.74 16.80 18.07
CA LEU A 58 10.54 16.51 17.28
C LEU A 58 9.80 15.25 17.77
N PRO A 59 10.47 14.12 18.07
CA PRO A 59 9.79 12.92 18.55
C PRO A 59 9.06 13.14 19.88
N GLY A 60 9.65 13.91 20.80
CA GLY A 60 9.02 14.25 22.09
C GLY A 60 7.77 15.11 21.91
N LEU A 61 7.82 16.08 21.00
CA LEU A 61 6.67 16.91 20.64
C LEU A 61 5.52 16.05 20.06
N LEU A 62 5.84 15.18 19.10
CA LEU A 62 4.86 14.32 18.46
C LEU A 62 4.27 13.29 19.45
N GLN A 63 5.08 12.74 20.36
CA GLN A 63 4.61 11.85 21.42
C GLN A 63 3.61 12.56 22.35
N HIS A 64 3.90 13.80 22.74
CA HIS A 64 2.98 14.58 23.56
C HIS A 64 1.63 14.82 22.85
N TRP A 65 1.64 15.16 21.56
CA TRP A 65 0.40 15.31 20.79
C TRP A 65 -0.36 13.99 20.60
N LYS A 66 0.36 12.88 20.41
CA LYS A 66 -0.24 11.54 20.36
C LYS A 66 -0.99 11.25 21.66
N GLU A 67 -0.40 11.54 22.82
CA GLU A 67 -1.04 11.32 24.12
C GLU A 67 -2.33 12.12 24.27
N VAL A 68 -2.39 13.37 23.79
CA VAL A 68 -3.63 14.15 23.78
C VAL A 68 -4.73 13.45 22.97
N VAL A 69 -4.40 12.94 21.79
CA VAL A 69 -5.35 12.24 20.92
C VAL A 69 -5.81 10.94 21.55
N VAL A 70 -4.88 10.10 22.01
CA VAL A 70 -5.17 8.79 22.63
C VAL A 70 -5.97 8.96 23.92
N ASN A 71 -5.65 9.95 24.77
CA ASN A 71 -6.40 10.19 26.01
C ASN A 71 -7.84 10.63 25.76
N HIS A 72 -8.11 11.33 24.66
CA HIS A 72 -9.46 11.77 24.31
C HIS A 72 -10.27 10.66 23.62
N THR A 73 -9.64 9.94 22.69
CA THR A 73 -10.32 8.99 21.79
C THR A 73 -10.24 7.53 22.24
N GLY A 74 -9.28 7.18 23.09
CA GLY A 74 -8.92 5.81 23.46
C GLY A 74 -7.97 5.14 22.48
N ASP A 75 -8.28 5.16 21.17
CA ASP A 75 -7.53 4.47 20.11
C ASP A 75 -7.41 5.28 18.81
N GLY A 76 -7.62 6.59 18.88
CA GLY A 76 -7.66 7.47 17.72
C GLY A 76 -6.34 7.55 16.97
N LEU A 77 -6.45 7.52 15.65
CA LEU A 77 -5.31 7.48 14.74
C LEU A 77 -4.42 8.73 14.92
N PHE A 78 -3.12 8.52 15.08
CA PHE A 78 -2.15 9.63 15.06
C PHE A 78 -0.97 9.33 14.13
N THR A 79 -0.89 10.08 13.04
CA THR A 79 0.13 9.86 12.01
C THR A 79 0.62 11.14 11.32
N ALA A 80 1.64 11.05 10.46
CA ALA A 80 2.17 12.14 9.65
C ALA A 80 2.35 11.78 8.17
N VAL A 81 2.33 12.81 7.31
CA VAL A 81 2.53 12.75 5.87
C VAL A 81 4.02 12.93 5.55
N ARG A 82 4.56 12.02 4.74
CA ARG A 82 5.90 12.10 4.11
C ARG A 82 7.11 12.04 5.03
N THR A 83 6.98 11.60 6.27
CA THR A 83 8.19 11.35 7.07
C THR A 83 8.82 10.00 6.72
N THR A 84 10.11 10.01 6.39
CA THR A 84 10.91 8.79 6.32
C THR A 84 11.02 8.19 7.71
N THR A 85 10.55 6.95 7.87
CA THR A 85 10.61 6.20 9.14
C THR A 85 12.00 6.15 9.74
N SER A 86 13.04 6.26 8.92
CA SER A 86 14.44 6.23 9.35
C SER A 86 14.78 7.28 10.41
N ASP A 87 14.17 8.48 10.33
CA ASP A 87 14.61 9.66 11.09
C ASP A 87 13.79 9.90 12.37
N LEU A 88 12.67 9.19 12.55
CA LEU A 88 11.78 9.33 13.72
C LEU A 88 11.71 8.09 14.62
N ILE A 89 12.50 7.03 14.35
CA ILE A 89 12.60 5.87 15.26
C ILE A 89 13.56 6.24 16.40
N VAL A 90 13.03 6.86 17.45
CA VAL A 90 13.77 7.08 18.71
C VAL A 90 13.92 5.79 19.50
N ASP A 91 12.96 4.87 19.38
CA ASP A 91 13.02 3.54 19.99
C ASP A 91 12.14 2.57 19.21
N LYS A 92 12.62 1.34 18.98
CA LYS A 92 11.86 0.27 18.31
C LYS A 92 10.68 -0.23 19.18
N SER A 93 10.60 0.20 20.44
CA SER A 93 9.62 -0.27 21.42
C SER A 93 8.27 0.46 21.35
N VAL A 94 8.20 1.71 20.88
CA VAL A 94 6.94 2.47 20.72
C VAL A 94 7.01 3.38 19.49
N PRO A 95 6.29 3.07 18.38
CA PRO A 95 6.25 3.97 17.23
C PRO A 95 5.45 5.24 17.56
N VAL A 96 6.13 6.39 17.44
CA VAL A 96 5.56 7.74 17.64
C VAL A 96 4.47 8.05 16.60
N LEU A 97 4.58 7.51 15.39
CA LEU A 97 3.60 7.63 14.31
C LEU A 97 3.05 6.26 13.94
N GLU A 98 1.73 6.16 13.79
CA GLU A 98 1.07 4.89 13.50
C GLU A 98 1.09 4.53 12.02
N LEU A 99 1.37 5.47 11.09
CA LEU A 99 1.33 5.20 9.65
C LEU A 99 2.37 6.00 8.84
N SER A 100 3.55 5.43 8.56
CA SER A 100 4.42 6.06 7.55
C SER A 100 3.90 5.80 6.13
N GLN A 101 3.84 6.85 5.32
CA GLN A 101 3.50 6.73 3.90
C GLN A 101 4.72 6.23 3.10
N ASN A 102 4.94 4.92 3.09
CA ASN A 102 5.99 4.32 2.25
C ASN A 102 5.56 4.13 0.79
N ILE A 103 4.51 4.82 0.32
CA ILE A 103 4.01 4.73 -1.06
C ILE A 103 5.07 5.14 -2.09
N HIS A 104 6.08 5.92 -1.68
CA HIS A 104 7.27 6.23 -2.48
C HIS A 104 8.09 5.00 -2.90
N LEU A 105 7.96 3.85 -2.23
CA LEU A 105 8.61 2.63 -2.69
C LEU A 105 8.02 2.13 -4.01
N LEU A 106 6.71 2.34 -4.23
CA LEU A 106 6.06 1.97 -5.50
C LEU A 106 6.52 2.86 -6.66
N SER A 107 6.95 4.10 -6.41
CA SER A 107 7.51 4.95 -7.47
C SER A 107 8.89 4.49 -7.96
N ARG A 108 9.50 3.48 -7.32
CA ARG A 108 10.71 2.82 -7.83
C ARG A 108 10.41 1.85 -8.98
N LEU A 109 9.14 1.46 -9.17
CA LEU A 109 8.74 0.60 -10.27
C LEU A 109 8.60 1.43 -11.55
N GLY A 110 9.39 1.08 -12.57
CA GLY A 110 9.25 1.63 -13.91
C GLY A 110 8.04 1.06 -14.65
N ARG A 111 7.71 1.65 -15.81
CA ARG A 111 6.72 1.04 -16.72
C ARG A 111 7.25 -0.32 -17.19
N GLY A 112 6.41 -1.36 -17.08
CA GLY A 112 6.77 -2.72 -17.49
C GLY A 112 7.73 -3.44 -16.54
N PHE A 113 7.65 -3.14 -15.24
CA PHE A 113 8.45 -3.81 -14.22
C PHE A 113 8.26 -5.35 -14.23
N GLU A 114 9.27 -6.08 -13.79
CA GLU A 114 9.25 -7.54 -13.67
C GLU A 114 8.74 -8.00 -12.29
N ALA A 115 8.33 -9.26 -12.17
CA ALA A 115 7.80 -9.80 -10.92
C ALA A 115 8.82 -9.72 -9.77
N GLN A 116 10.11 -9.90 -10.06
CA GLN A 116 11.18 -9.75 -9.07
C GLN A 116 11.28 -8.32 -8.53
N GLN A 117 11.18 -7.32 -9.42
CA GLN A 117 11.24 -5.92 -9.00
C GLN A 117 10.07 -5.54 -8.09
N LEU A 118 8.87 -6.07 -8.37
CA LEU A 118 7.72 -5.92 -7.48
C LEU A 118 7.96 -6.60 -6.14
N ASN A 119 8.46 -7.84 -6.15
CA ASN A 119 8.79 -8.57 -4.93
C ASN A 119 9.81 -7.81 -4.06
N ASP A 120 10.88 -7.28 -4.65
CA ASP A 120 11.92 -6.54 -3.93
C ASP A 120 11.36 -5.26 -3.28
N VAL A 121 10.47 -4.55 -3.98
CA VAL A 121 9.77 -3.36 -3.46
C VAL A 121 8.85 -3.72 -2.29
N VAL A 122 8.06 -4.79 -2.42
CA VAL A 122 7.14 -5.24 -1.35
C VAL A 122 7.92 -5.78 -0.15
N GLN A 123 8.98 -6.54 -0.36
CA GLN A 123 9.88 -7.03 0.71
C GLN A 123 10.55 -5.88 1.43
N THR A 124 11.06 -4.89 0.68
CA THR A 124 11.62 -3.66 1.26
C THR A 124 10.57 -2.95 2.11
N TRP A 125 9.34 -2.84 1.62
CA TRP A 125 8.24 -2.23 2.36
C TRP A 125 7.91 -2.99 3.65
N ILE A 126 7.78 -4.33 3.61
CA ILE A 126 7.52 -5.16 4.79
C ILE A 126 8.65 -5.03 5.80
N ASN A 127 9.90 -5.10 5.37
CA ASN A 127 11.06 -4.99 6.26
C ASN A 127 11.19 -3.59 6.89
N GLN A 128 10.70 -2.55 6.21
CA GLN A 128 10.72 -1.17 6.70
C GLN A 128 9.47 -0.79 7.51
N THR A 129 8.41 -1.60 7.48
CA THR A 129 7.18 -1.31 8.23
C THR A 129 7.13 -2.13 9.50
N THR A 130 7.06 -1.45 10.65
CA THR A 130 6.62 -2.09 11.90
C THR A 130 5.13 -2.40 11.79
N ASN A 131 4.65 -3.34 12.61
CA ASN A 131 3.44 -4.17 12.48
C ASN A 131 2.05 -3.46 12.45
N THR A 132 1.93 -2.23 11.93
CA THR A 132 0.72 -1.39 12.05
C THR A 132 0.33 -0.60 10.79
N THR A 133 0.82 -0.94 9.60
CA THR A 133 0.53 -0.15 8.39
C THR A 133 -0.77 -0.55 7.66
N ARG A 134 -1.64 0.44 7.41
CA ARG A 134 -2.80 0.33 6.50
C ARG A 134 -2.70 1.38 5.39
N PRO A 135 -2.95 1.02 4.11
CA PRO A 135 -2.94 1.99 3.01
C PRO A 135 -4.16 2.93 3.11
N VAL A 136 -3.93 4.21 2.80
CA VAL A 136 -4.97 5.25 2.74
C VAL A 136 -5.20 5.61 1.27
N TRP A 137 -6.46 5.68 0.85
CA TRP A 137 -6.86 6.12 -0.49
C TRP A 137 -7.64 7.43 -0.40
N GLN A 138 -7.39 8.37 -1.33
CA GLN A 138 -8.18 9.58 -1.47
C GLN A 138 -9.47 9.28 -2.24
N TYR A 139 -10.59 9.70 -1.67
CA TYR A 139 -11.92 9.54 -2.24
C TYR A 139 -12.37 10.87 -2.87
N HIS A 140 -12.79 10.82 -4.13
CA HIS A 140 -13.51 11.93 -4.76
C HIS A 140 -14.73 11.35 -5.50
N GLN A 141 -15.92 11.84 -5.19
CA GLN A 141 -17.12 11.59 -5.97
C GLN A 141 -18.05 12.80 -6.03
N GLY A 142 -18.66 13.01 -7.21
CA GLY A 142 -19.91 13.75 -7.39
C GLY A 142 -19.84 15.26 -7.18
N PHE A 143 -18.88 15.93 -7.84
CA PHE A 143 -18.39 17.26 -7.43
C PHE A 143 -19.45 18.38 -7.33
N SER A 144 -20.25 18.65 -8.37
CA SER A 144 -21.24 19.74 -8.35
C SER A 144 -22.21 19.68 -9.54
N GLU A 145 -23.37 20.33 -9.41
CA GLU A 145 -24.28 20.68 -10.52
C GLU A 145 -23.86 21.96 -11.25
N SER A 146 -22.89 22.70 -10.70
CA SER A 146 -22.25 23.87 -11.31
C SER A 146 -20.92 23.49 -11.97
N ASP A 147 -20.41 24.37 -12.84
CA ASP A 147 -19.07 24.23 -13.39
C ASP A 147 -18.04 24.11 -12.24
N PRO A 148 -17.24 23.04 -12.21
CA PRO A 148 -16.22 22.87 -11.19
C PRO A 148 -15.09 23.87 -11.37
N TRP A 149 -14.53 24.34 -10.26
CA TRP A 149 -13.35 25.23 -10.26
C TRP A 149 -12.11 24.62 -10.97
N LEU A 150 -12.09 23.29 -11.13
CA LEU A 150 -11.14 22.56 -11.97
C LEU A 150 -11.91 21.72 -12.99
N PRO A 151 -11.49 21.69 -14.28
CA PRO A 151 -12.12 20.87 -15.29
C PRO A 151 -12.17 19.39 -14.89
N LEU A 152 -13.26 18.71 -15.24
CA LEU A 152 -13.33 17.26 -15.08
C LEU A 152 -12.30 16.58 -15.99
N ALA A 153 -11.75 15.47 -15.50
CA ALA A 153 -10.86 14.64 -16.29
C ALA A 153 -11.57 14.11 -17.55
N GLN A 154 -10.85 14.06 -18.67
CA GLN A 154 -11.35 13.46 -19.90
C GLN A 154 -11.73 11.99 -19.65
N GLY A 155 -12.92 11.58 -20.07
CA GLY A 155 -13.42 10.22 -19.87
C GLY A 155 -14.12 9.97 -18.52
N ALA A 156 -14.32 11.00 -17.69
CA ALA A 156 -15.05 10.89 -16.43
C ALA A 156 -16.47 10.30 -16.57
N GLU A 157 -17.12 10.49 -17.72
CA GLU A 157 -18.43 9.91 -18.04
C GLU A 157 -18.40 8.36 -18.00
N PHE A 158 -17.37 7.75 -18.59
CA PHE A 158 -17.21 6.29 -18.67
C PHE A 158 -16.48 5.68 -17.47
N LEU A 159 -15.72 6.49 -16.74
CA LEU A 159 -14.98 6.08 -15.53
C LEU A 159 -15.72 6.41 -14.23
N SER A 160 -16.98 6.86 -14.32
CA SER A 160 -17.82 7.18 -13.18
C SER A 160 -18.24 5.93 -12.39
N VAL A 161 -18.60 6.13 -11.12
CA VAL A 161 -19.13 5.04 -10.29
C VAL A 161 -20.47 4.52 -10.80
N ALA A 162 -21.32 5.38 -11.36
CA ALA A 162 -22.56 4.96 -11.99
C ALA A 162 -22.30 3.99 -13.16
N ALA A 163 -21.46 4.39 -14.13
CA ALA A 163 -21.09 3.56 -15.27
C ALA A 163 -20.45 2.23 -14.83
N GLN A 164 -19.56 2.26 -13.83
CA GLN A 164 -18.91 1.05 -13.32
C GLN A 164 -19.85 0.13 -12.50
N ASN A 165 -20.92 0.66 -11.90
CA ASN A 165 -21.95 -0.17 -11.26
C ASN A 165 -22.79 -0.93 -12.30
N GLU A 166 -23.13 -0.27 -13.40
CA GLU A 166 -23.98 -0.83 -14.46
C GLU A 166 -23.24 -1.85 -15.34
N ALA A 167 -21.95 -1.62 -15.62
CA ALA A 167 -21.13 -2.51 -16.44
C ALA A 167 -21.09 -3.94 -15.88
N GLU A 168 -21.20 -4.98 -16.72
CA GLU A 168 -21.14 -6.39 -16.31
C GLU A 168 -19.88 -6.68 -15.47
N GLU A 169 -18.73 -6.17 -15.93
CA GLU A 169 -17.42 -6.29 -15.30
C GLU A 169 -16.80 -4.89 -15.16
N SER A 170 -16.28 -4.54 -13.98
CA SER A 170 -15.66 -3.23 -13.73
C SER A 170 -14.63 -3.27 -12.61
N HIS A 171 -13.69 -2.32 -12.62
CA HIS A 171 -12.69 -2.19 -11.57
C HIS A 171 -13.32 -1.93 -10.20
N LEU A 172 -14.41 -1.15 -10.15
CA LEU A 172 -15.15 -0.90 -8.92
C LEU A 172 -15.72 -2.19 -8.30
N LYS A 173 -16.25 -3.11 -9.11
CA LYS A 173 -16.77 -4.39 -8.62
C LYS A 173 -15.63 -5.26 -8.06
N VAL A 174 -14.53 -5.37 -8.80
CA VAL A 174 -13.30 -6.04 -8.34
C VAL A 174 -12.81 -5.43 -7.02
N TYR A 175 -12.80 -4.10 -6.91
CA TYR A 175 -12.39 -3.40 -5.68
C TYR A 175 -13.29 -3.73 -4.49
N ARG A 176 -14.62 -3.75 -4.67
CA ARG A 176 -15.56 -4.08 -3.60
C ARG A 176 -15.36 -5.51 -3.10
N GLU A 177 -15.22 -6.47 -4.01
CA GLU A 177 -14.96 -7.86 -3.63
C GLU A 177 -13.61 -8.02 -2.90
N LEU A 178 -12.56 -7.32 -3.34
CA LEU A 178 -11.30 -7.28 -2.61
C LEU A 178 -11.44 -6.63 -1.22
N ALA A 179 -12.21 -5.55 -1.11
CA ALA A 179 -12.45 -4.88 0.16
C ALA A 179 -13.20 -5.77 1.15
N GLU A 180 -14.19 -6.53 0.68
CA GLU A 180 -14.89 -7.55 1.46
C GLU A 180 -13.96 -8.71 1.83
N LEU A 181 -13.17 -9.22 0.88
CA LEU A 181 -12.20 -10.28 1.13
C LEU A 181 -11.17 -9.90 2.21
N ARG A 182 -10.81 -8.61 2.30
CA ARG A 182 -9.90 -8.10 3.34
C ARG A 182 -10.44 -8.25 4.76
N THR A 183 -11.74 -8.48 4.95
CA THR A 183 -12.32 -8.78 6.27
C THR A 183 -12.31 -10.28 6.60
N SER A 184 -11.74 -11.13 5.73
CA SER A 184 -11.59 -12.56 6.02
C SER A 184 -10.49 -12.80 7.04
N GLN A 185 -10.63 -13.86 7.84
CA GLN A 185 -9.69 -14.20 8.91
C GLN A 185 -8.27 -14.47 8.39
N SER A 186 -8.15 -15.13 7.23
CA SER A 186 -6.85 -15.41 6.60
C SER A 186 -6.18 -14.14 6.07
N VAL A 187 -6.94 -13.18 5.55
CA VAL A 187 -6.36 -11.91 5.05
C VAL A 187 -6.10 -10.90 6.17
N MET A 188 -6.84 -10.92 7.27
CA MET A 188 -6.53 -10.04 8.41
C MET A 188 -5.38 -10.57 9.26
N PHE A 189 -5.37 -11.88 9.54
CA PHE A 189 -4.53 -12.45 10.61
C PHE A 189 -3.72 -13.67 10.17
N GLY A 190 -3.79 -14.07 8.90
CA GLY A 190 -2.99 -15.17 8.38
C GLY A 190 -1.56 -14.77 8.08
N SER A 191 -0.68 -15.77 8.04
CA SER A 191 0.70 -15.64 7.55
C SER A 191 0.73 -15.08 6.13
N LEU A 192 1.83 -14.45 5.77
CA LEU A 192 2.08 -13.91 4.43
C LEU A 192 3.38 -14.52 3.91
N ASP A 193 3.29 -15.27 2.82
CA ASP A 193 4.46 -15.78 2.12
C ASP A 193 4.48 -15.19 0.71
N LEU A 194 5.57 -14.49 0.37
CA LEU A 194 5.79 -13.87 -0.93
C LEU A 194 6.67 -14.76 -1.79
N ALA A 195 6.37 -14.85 -3.08
CA ALA A 195 7.17 -15.62 -4.03
C ALA A 195 7.17 -15.01 -5.43
N VAL A 196 8.24 -15.32 -6.17
CA VAL A 196 8.33 -15.10 -7.61
C VAL A 196 8.35 -16.48 -8.27
N ILE A 197 7.34 -16.74 -9.10
CA ILE A 197 7.15 -18.03 -9.74
C ILE A 197 7.57 -17.91 -11.20
N ASN A 198 8.59 -18.64 -11.58
CA ASN A 198 9.05 -18.70 -12.97
C ASN A 198 7.99 -19.43 -13.81
N SER A 199 7.67 -18.88 -14.99
CA SER A 199 6.81 -19.56 -15.94
C SER A 199 7.64 -20.33 -16.98
N SER A 200 6.98 -21.20 -17.74
CA SER A 200 7.58 -21.88 -18.89
C SER A 200 7.93 -20.94 -20.05
N VAL A 201 7.39 -19.71 -20.05
CA VAL A 201 7.70 -18.68 -21.04
C VAL A 201 8.96 -17.93 -20.62
N ILE A 202 9.91 -17.81 -21.55
CA ILE A 202 11.18 -17.12 -21.35
C ILE A 202 10.94 -15.69 -20.86
N ASN A 203 11.70 -15.26 -19.85
CA ASN A 203 11.65 -13.93 -19.24
C ASN A 203 10.24 -13.53 -18.76
N SER A 204 9.42 -14.50 -18.37
CA SER A 204 8.08 -14.24 -17.83
C SER A 204 7.93 -14.95 -16.50
N SER A 205 7.77 -14.17 -15.45
CA SER A 205 7.57 -14.61 -14.07
C SER A 205 6.31 -13.98 -13.49
N VAL A 206 5.75 -14.63 -12.48
CA VAL A 206 4.54 -14.22 -11.78
C VAL A 206 4.91 -13.84 -10.36
N PHE A 207 4.45 -12.67 -9.91
CA PHE A 207 4.50 -12.32 -8.50
C PHE A 207 3.31 -12.97 -7.81
N ALA A 208 3.55 -13.75 -6.77
CA ALA A 208 2.48 -14.41 -6.03
C ALA A 208 2.68 -14.26 -4.52
N PHE A 209 1.57 -14.30 -3.79
CA PHE A 209 1.64 -14.44 -2.35
C PHE A 209 0.46 -15.22 -1.79
N THR A 210 0.67 -15.87 -0.65
CA THR A 210 -0.36 -16.61 0.07
C THR A 210 -0.78 -15.85 1.32
N ARG A 211 -2.04 -16.05 1.74
CA ARG A 211 -2.56 -15.66 3.06
C ARG A 211 -3.23 -16.86 3.70
N VAL A 212 -2.63 -17.38 4.77
CA VAL A 212 -3.05 -18.65 5.39
C VAL A 212 -3.24 -18.49 6.89
N LYS A 213 -4.38 -18.98 7.40
CA LYS A 213 -4.63 -19.08 8.83
C LYS A 213 -5.26 -20.44 9.13
N SER A 214 -4.71 -21.15 10.12
CA SER A 214 -5.25 -22.45 10.55
C SER A 214 -6.76 -22.38 10.82
N GLY A 215 -7.49 -23.40 10.36
CA GLY A 215 -8.95 -23.48 10.46
C GLY A 215 -9.74 -22.58 9.49
N ASN A 216 -9.08 -21.86 8.58
CA ASN A 216 -9.73 -20.99 7.60
C ASN A 216 -9.26 -21.31 6.16
N PRO A 217 -10.02 -20.95 5.12
CA PRO A 217 -9.56 -21.07 3.74
C PRO A 217 -8.28 -20.27 3.49
N GLY A 218 -7.36 -20.83 2.71
CA GLY A 218 -6.19 -20.12 2.21
C GLY A 218 -6.55 -19.27 0.99
N TYR A 219 -5.82 -18.18 0.81
CA TYR A 219 -5.91 -17.34 -0.40
C TYR A 219 -4.55 -17.22 -1.07
N ILE A 220 -4.56 -17.24 -2.41
CA ILE A 220 -3.39 -16.95 -3.24
C ILE A 220 -3.74 -15.73 -4.08
N VAL A 221 -2.86 -14.75 -4.11
CA VAL A 221 -2.90 -13.68 -5.11
C VAL A 221 -1.75 -13.89 -6.06
N ALA A 222 -2.03 -13.97 -7.36
CA ALA A 222 -1.03 -14.16 -8.39
C ALA A 222 -1.19 -13.08 -9.47
N PHE A 223 -0.11 -12.38 -9.78
CA PHE A 223 -0.08 -11.26 -10.73
C PHE A 223 1.00 -11.51 -11.79
N ASN A 224 0.59 -11.43 -13.05
CA ASN A 224 1.47 -11.52 -14.20
C ASN A 224 1.78 -10.11 -14.72
N PRO A 225 2.97 -9.55 -14.45
CA PRO A 225 3.36 -8.26 -15.00
C PRO A 225 3.81 -8.30 -16.47
N SER A 226 3.95 -9.50 -17.06
CA SER A 226 4.39 -9.63 -18.45
C SER A 226 3.29 -9.28 -19.45
N ALA A 227 3.69 -8.96 -20.68
CA ALA A 227 2.78 -8.76 -21.81
C ALA A 227 2.28 -10.06 -22.46
N ASN A 228 2.67 -11.22 -21.93
CA ASN A 228 2.34 -12.54 -22.48
C ASN A 228 1.39 -13.31 -21.57
N ASN A 229 0.61 -14.23 -22.15
CA ASN A 229 -0.07 -15.25 -21.34
C ASN A 229 0.98 -16.16 -20.72
N VAL A 230 0.86 -16.45 -19.43
CA VAL A 230 1.78 -17.33 -18.71
C VAL A 230 1.01 -18.46 -18.05
N THR A 231 1.64 -19.62 -17.92
CA THR A 231 1.14 -20.71 -17.09
C THR A 231 2.20 -21.06 -16.06
N VAL A 232 1.79 -21.14 -14.81
CA VAL A 232 2.69 -21.34 -13.67
C VAL A 232 2.24 -22.49 -12.79
N ASP A 233 3.22 -23.11 -12.14
CA ASP A 233 3.02 -24.12 -11.11
C ASP A 233 3.04 -23.47 -9.72
N LEU A 234 1.88 -23.39 -9.09
CA LEU A 234 1.70 -22.81 -7.76
C LEU A 234 1.96 -23.80 -6.62
N THR A 235 2.27 -25.07 -6.92
CA THR A 235 2.68 -26.04 -5.88
C THR A 235 4.06 -25.74 -5.29
N THR A 236 4.78 -24.79 -5.90
CA THR A 236 6.01 -24.22 -5.36
C THR A 236 5.78 -23.33 -4.13
N LEU A 237 4.53 -22.93 -3.88
CA LEU A 237 4.12 -22.19 -2.69
C LEU A 237 3.80 -23.14 -1.53
N ASP A 238 4.17 -22.74 -0.32
CA ASP A 238 3.92 -23.53 0.87
C ASP A 238 2.42 -23.77 1.12
N ASN A 239 2.09 -24.99 1.55
CA ASN A 239 0.74 -25.46 1.83
C ASN A 239 -0.26 -25.45 0.65
N VAL A 240 0.21 -25.25 -0.59
CA VAL A 240 -0.62 -25.25 -1.80
C VAL A 240 -0.55 -26.58 -2.53
N SER A 241 -1.69 -27.27 -2.68
CA SER A 241 -1.77 -28.45 -3.55
C SER A 241 -3.20 -28.72 -4.04
N GLY A 242 -3.34 -29.54 -5.09
CA GLY A 242 -4.62 -30.03 -5.57
C GLY A 242 -5.40 -29.02 -6.43
N GLU A 243 -6.71 -28.93 -6.21
CA GLU A 243 -7.60 -28.01 -6.94
C GLU A 243 -7.73 -26.68 -6.21
N LEU A 244 -7.59 -25.58 -6.96
CA LEU A 244 -7.79 -24.22 -6.50
C LEU A 244 -9.09 -23.68 -7.10
N THR A 245 -9.84 -22.90 -6.33
CA THR A 245 -11.05 -22.22 -6.82
C THR A 245 -10.72 -20.77 -7.15
N VAL A 246 -11.09 -20.31 -8.34
CA VAL A 246 -11.00 -18.91 -8.74
C VAL A 246 -12.01 -18.12 -7.91
N HIS A 247 -11.50 -17.24 -7.06
CA HIS A 247 -12.32 -16.35 -6.25
C HIS A 247 -12.56 -15.01 -6.96
N LEU A 248 -11.51 -14.41 -7.52
CA LEU A 248 -11.58 -13.14 -8.24
C LEU A 248 -10.55 -13.11 -9.37
N HIS A 249 -10.79 -12.29 -10.39
CA HIS A 249 -9.86 -12.02 -11.47
C HIS A 249 -9.86 -10.54 -11.85
N SER A 250 -8.77 -10.08 -12.49
CA SER A 250 -8.71 -8.75 -13.08
C SER A 250 -9.73 -8.58 -14.19
N THR A 251 -10.16 -7.33 -14.42
CA THR A 251 -11.09 -6.99 -15.50
C THR A 251 -10.55 -7.39 -16.87
N GLY A 252 -11.39 -7.97 -17.73
CA GLY A 252 -11.01 -8.36 -19.09
C GLY A 252 -10.25 -9.69 -19.16
N PHE A 253 -9.99 -10.31 -18.01
CA PHE A 253 -9.52 -11.68 -17.93
C PHE A 253 -10.68 -12.59 -17.55
N LYS A 254 -11.08 -13.52 -18.43
CA LYS A 254 -12.12 -14.50 -18.13
C LYS A 254 -11.50 -15.90 -18.04
N PRO A 255 -11.19 -16.41 -16.83
CA PRO A 255 -10.69 -17.76 -16.64
C PRO A 255 -11.68 -18.78 -17.22
N LYS A 256 -11.18 -19.75 -17.99
CA LYS A 256 -12.03 -20.76 -18.65
C LYS A 256 -12.77 -21.67 -17.68
N LYS A 257 -12.26 -21.82 -16.46
CA LYS A 257 -12.78 -22.71 -15.42
C LYS A 257 -12.77 -21.99 -14.08
N SER A 258 -13.81 -22.21 -13.28
CA SER A 258 -13.89 -21.76 -11.89
C SER A 258 -12.99 -22.57 -10.95
N LYS A 259 -12.60 -23.78 -11.35
CA LYS A 259 -11.60 -24.60 -10.66
C LYS A 259 -10.41 -24.88 -11.56
N VAL A 260 -9.21 -24.70 -11.02
CA VAL A 260 -7.94 -24.85 -11.74
C VAL A 260 -7.00 -25.77 -10.96
N SER A 261 -6.18 -26.53 -11.67
CA SER A 261 -5.15 -27.37 -11.05
C SER A 261 -4.01 -26.48 -10.55
N SER A 262 -3.53 -26.71 -9.33
CA SER A 262 -2.46 -25.91 -8.73
C SER A 262 -1.16 -25.94 -9.53
N ASN A 263 -0.91 -27.01 -10.29
CA ASN A 263 0.31 -27.18 -11.11
C ASN A 263 0.27 -26.52 -12.50
N GLY A 264 -0.84 -25.87 -12.87
CA GLY A 264 -1.05 -25.37 -14.22
C GLY A 264 -2.05 -24.23 -14.25
N VAL A 265 -1.75 -23.15 -13.55
CA VAL A 265 -2.61 -21.95 -13.50
C VAL A 265 -2.21 -20.99 -14.59
N SER A 266 -3.14 -20.68 -15.51
CA SER A 266 -2.94 -19.70 -16.57
C SER A 266 -3.35 -18.29 -16.13
N LEU A 267 -2.51 -17.31 -16.45
CA LEU A 267 -2.73 -15.88 -16.19
C LEU A 267 -2.61 -15.09 -17.50
N SER A 268 -3.52 -14.12 -17.70
CA SER A 268 -3.47 -13.21 -18.84
C SER A 268 -2.31 -12.20 -18.72
N PRO A 269 -1.89 -11.56 -19.83
CA PRO A 269 -1.00 -10.40 -19.79
C PRO A 269 -1.52 -9.34 -18.81
N LEU A 270 -0.63 -8.78 -17.99
CA LEU A 270 -0.95 -7.72 -17.03
C LEU A 270 -2.13 -8.05 -16.08
N GLY A 271 -2.45 -9.35 -15.94
CA GLY A 271 -3.63 -9.84 -15.24
C GLY A 271 -3.32 -10.37 -13.86
N ALA A 272 -4.34 -10.40 -13.01
CA ALA A 272 -4.26 -10.95 -11.66
C ALA A 272 -5.39 -11.95 -11.39
N LEU A 273 -5.09 -12.92 -10.51
CA LEU A 273 -6.04 -13.86 -9.93
C LEU A 273 -5.97 -13.81 -8.41
N VAL A 274 -7.14 -13.94 -7.80
CA VAL A 274 -7.28 -14.40 -6.43
C VAL A 274 -7.86 -15.80 -6.46
N LEU A 275 -7.15 -16.74 -5.86
CA LEU A 275 -7.57 -18.14 -5.73
C LEU A 275 -7.82 -18.45 -4.26
N THR A 276 -8.74 -19.37 -3.99
CA THR A 276 -9.00 -19.91 -2.65
C THR A 276 -8.89 -21.42 -2.63
N TYR A 277 -8.42 -21.96 -1.51
CA TYR A 277 -8.13 -23.38 -1.33
C TYR A 277 -8.20 -23.78 0.15
N VAL A 278 -8.22 -25.09 0.41
CA VAL A 278 -8.05 -25.62 1.76
C VAL A 278 -6.55 -25.88 1.93
N PRO A 279 -5.85 -25.17 2.85
CA PRO A 279 -4.43 -25.39 3.08
C PRO A 279 -4.18 -26.84 3.51
N ASN A 280 -3.05 -27.41 3.06
CA ASN A 280 -2.59 -28.67 3.60
C ASN A 280 -2.42 -28.53 5.13
N LYS A 281 -2.80 -29.56 5.89
CA LYS A 281 -2.56 -29.55 7.34
C LYS A 281 -1.06 -29.55 7.59
N GLU A 282 -0.58 -28.57 8.35
CA GLU A 282 0.71 -28.66 9.06
C GLU A 282 0.72 -29.88 10.00
#